data_AF-A0A6N9UW40-F1
#
_entry.id   AF-A0A6N9UW40-F1
#
_cell.length_a   1.000
_cell.length_b   1.000
_cell.length_c   1.000
_cell.angle_alpha   90.00
_cell.angle_beta   90.00
_cell.angle_gamma   90.00
#
_symmetry.space_group_name_H-M   'P 1'
#
loop_
_entity.id
_entity.type
_entity.pdbx_description
1 polymer ?
#
loop_
_entity_poly.entity_id
_entity_poly.type
_entity_poly.pdbx_seq_one_letter_code
_entity_poly.pdbx_strand_id
1 'polypeptide(L)'
;VYTVRDGTLHRRTGPAPAAAGPRVVVRVQGPPGAALPADAYRTAASVEETGPGSHTIGVPASHSDVLLRTLLTARPPWHVVSVHAPEDPR
;
A
#
# COMPACT_ATOMS: atom_id res chain seq x y z
N VAL A 1 0.80 16.13 -9.39
CA VAL A 1 1.31 14.99 -10.19
C VAL A 1 0.91 15.20 -11.65
N TYR A 2 1.76 14.85 -12.60
CA TYR A 2 1.47 15.02 -14.03
C TYR A 2 1.15 13.66 -14.68
N THR A 3 0.36 13.67 -15.76
CA THR A 3 0.06 12.47 -16.57
C THR A 3 0.25 12.80 -18.04
N VAL A 4 0.75 11.85 -18.83
CA VAL A 4 0.89 12.04 -20.28
C VAL A 4 -0.39 11.55 -20.97
N ARG A 5 -0.96 12.38 -21.86
CA ARG A 5 -2.05 12.01 -22.78
C ARG A 5 -1.72 12.60 -24.14
N ASP A 6 -1.87 11.80 -25.19
CA ASP A 6 -1.65 12.23 -26.58
C ASP A 6 -0.28 12.91 -26.81
N GLY A 7 0.76 12.38 -26.17
CA GLY A 7 2.12 12.91 -26.25
C GLY A 7 2.37 14.22 -25.49
N THR A 8 1.36 14.75 -24.77
CA THR A 8 1.48 15.99 -23.99
C THR A 8 1.38 15.72 -22.49
N LEU A 9 2.10 16.54 -21.71
CA LEU A 9 2.08 16.47 -20.25
C LEU A 9 0.91 17.29 -19.69
N HIS A 10 -0.03 16.62 -19.02
CA HIS A 10 -1.21 17.25 -18.43
C HIS A 10 -1.09 17.31 -16.92
N ARG A 11 -1.37 18.50 -16.34
CA ARG A 11 -1.47 18.68 -14.89
C ARG A 11 -2.73 17.94 -14.41
N ARG A 12 -2.55 16.90 -13.59
CA ARG A 12 -3.65 16.09 -13.07
C ARG A 12 -4.35 16.83 -11.91
N THR A 13 -5.65 17.09 -12.07
CA THR A 13 -6.51 17.76 -11.08
C THR A 13 -7.51 16.82 -10.38
N GLY A 14 -7.57 15.54 -10.78
CA GLY A 14 -8.40 14.50 -10.13
C GLY A 14 -7.58 13.55 -9.24
N PRO A 15 -8.27 12.71 -8.43
CA PRO A 15 -7.62 11.64 -7.65
C PRO A 15 -6.74 10.78 -8.56
N ALA A 16 -5.56 10.38 -8.08
CA ALA A 16 -4.67 9.55 -8.88
C ALA A 16 -5.37 8.22 -9.20
N PRO A 17 -5.49 7.82 -10.49
CA PRO A 17 -5.92 6.47 -10.80
C PRO A 17 -4.92 5.51 -10.15
N ALA A 18 -5.44 4.54 -9.39
CA ALA A 18 -4.62 3.51 -8.79
C ALA A 18 -3.83 2.82 -9.91
N ALA A 19 -2.50 2.72 -9.75
CA ALA A 19 -1.63 2.21 -10.80
C ALA A 19 -2.19 0.90 -11.38
N ALA A 20 -2.37 0.88 -12.70
CA ALA A 20 -2.95 -0.23 -13.47
C ALA A 20 -1.90 -1.33 -13.74
N GLY A 21 -1.19 -1.75 -12.69
CA GLY A 21 -0.16 -2.77 -12.75
C GLY A 21 -0.37 -3.85 -11.67
N PRO A 22 0.44 -4.92 -11.67
CA PRO A 22 0.35 -5.99 -10.69
C PRO A 22 0.35 -5.44 -9.27
N ARG A 23 -0.56 -5.96 -8.44
CA ARG A 23 -0.69 -5.58 -7.03
C ARG A 23 -0.36 -6.76 -6.15
N VAL A 24 -0.07 -6.44 -4.89
CA VAL A 24 0.15 -7.40 -3.82
C VAL A 24 -0.70 -6.94 -2.64
N VAL A 25 -1.29 -7.91 -1.95
CA VAL A 25 -1.99 -7.73 -0.69
C VAL A 25 -1.07 -8.15 0.43
N VAL A 26 -0.83 -7.24 1.37
CA VAL A 26 -0.01 -7.46 2.55
C VAL A 26 -0.91 -7.36 3.77
N ARG A 27 -0.99 -8.43 4.57
CA ARG A 27 -1.67 -8.41 5.87
C ARG A 27 -0.64 -8.23 6.97
N VAL A 28 -0.85 -7.23 7.82
CA VAL A 28 0.05 -6.90 8.92
C VAL A 28 -0.68 -6.71 10.23
N GLN A 29 0.04 -6.90 11.32
CA GLN A 29 -0.42 -6.68 12.68
C GLN A 29 0.57 -5.82 13.44
N GLY A 30 0.10 -4.70 13.97
CA GLY A 30 0.83 -3.85 14.88
C GLY A 30 0.26 -3.97 16.30
N PRO A 31 0.89 -3.31 17.29
CA PRO A 31 0.30 -3.20 18.61
C PRO A 31 -1.10 -2.58 18.56
N PRO A 32 -1.99 -2.90 19.51
CA PRO A 32 -3.30 -2.27 19.60
C PRO A 32 -3.18 -0.74 19.63
N GLY A 33 -3.90 -0.05 18.73
CA GLY A 33 -3.89 1.41 18.61
C GLY A 33 -2.65 2.00 17.92
N ALA A 34 -1.73 1.18 17.41
CA ALA A 34 -0.60 1.67 16.63
C ALA A 34 -1.05 2.11 15.23
N ALA A 35 -0.69 3.34 14.85
CA ALA A 35 -0.86 3.83 13.49
C ALA A 35 0.26 3.29 12.58
N LEU A 36 -0.07 2.98 11.32
CA LEU A 36 0.93 2.59 10.34
C LEU A 36 1.92 3.74 10.09
N PRO A 37 3.19 3.42 9.74
CA PRO A 37 4.16 4.45 9.37
C PRO A 37 3.65 5.30 8.20
N ALA A 38 3.88 6.61 8.23
CA ALA A 38 3.46 7.53 7.15
C ALA A 38 3.94 7.08 5.76
N ASP A 39 5.14 6.50 5.70
CA ASP A 39 5.76 5.99 4.48
C ASP A 39 5.01 4.76 3.93
N ALA A 40 4.44 3.94 4.81
CA ALA A 40 3.59 2.82 4.40
C ALA A 40 2.33 3.33 3.69
N TYR A 41 1.66 4.37 4.23
CA TYR A 41 0.51 5.01 3.58
C TYR A 41 0.86 5.63 2.23
N ARG A 42 2.07 6.21 2.06
CA ARG A 42 2.49 6.78 0.78
C ARG A 42 2.72 5.73 -0.31
N THR A 43 3.19 4.55 0.07
CA THR A 43 3.41 3.44 -0.87
C THR A 43 2.14 2.63 -1.16
N ALA A 44 1.19 2.61 -0.22
CA ALA A 44 -0.05 1.87 -0.34
C ALA A 44 -0.97 2.46 -1.42
N ALA A 45 -1.57 1.57 -2.21
CA ALA A 45 -2.70 1.90 -3.07
C ALA A 45 -4.03 1.84 -2.31
N SER A 46 -4.13 0.99 -1.28
CA SER A 46 -5.27 0.90 -0.36
C SER A 46 -4.80 0.44 1.01
N VAL A 47 -5.50 0.88 2.05
CA VAL A 47 -5.29 0.44 3.43
C VAL A 47 -6.66 0.27 4.09
N GLU A 48 -6.88 -0.89 4.69
CA GLU A 48 -8.09 -1.22 5.43
C GLU A 48 -7.69 -1.79 6.79
N GLU A 49 -8.27 -1.28 7.87
CA GLU A 49 -8.12 -1.88 9.20
C GLU A 49 -9.22 -2.93 9.38
N THR A 50 -8.84 -4.20 9.51
CA THR A 50 -9.77 -5.34 9.61
C THR A 50 -10.06 -5.74 11.05
N GLY A 51 -9.39 -5.10 12.01
CA GLY A 51 -9.56 -5.29 13.45
C GLY A 51 -8.48 -4.51 14.20
N PRO A 52 -8.53 -4.39 15.53
CA PRO A 52 -7.59 -3.56 16.29
C PRO A 52 -6.12 -3.88 15.98
N GLY A 53 -5.43 -2.97 15.31
CA GLY A 53 -4.03 -3.14 14.91
C GLY A 53 -3.78 -4.10 13.74
N SER A 54 -4.83 -4.70 13.17
CA SER A 54 -4.75 -5.59 12.00
C SER A 54 -5.11 -4.83 10.73
N HIS A 55 -4.19 -4.80 9.77
CA HIS A 55 -4.37 -4.03 8.53
C HIS A 55 -4.16 -4.92 7.30
N THR A 56 -5.01 -4.70 6.29
CA THR A 56 -4.84 -5.21 4.93
C THR A 56 -4.42 -4.06 4.03
N ILE A 57 -3.25 -4.19 3.41
CA ILE A 57 -2.63 -3.16 2.59
C ILE A 57 -2.53 -3.66 1.15
N GLY A 58 -3.16 -2.95 0.23
CA GLY A 58 -2.93 -3.14 -1.20
C GLY A 58 -1.77 -2.25 -1.64
N VAL A 59 -0.77 -2.82 -2.30
CA VAL A 59 0.42 -2.10 -2.78
C VAL A 59 0.74 -2.51 -4.23
N PRO A 60 1.22 -1.60 -5.10
CA PRO A 60 1.80 -2.00 -6.37
C PRO A 60 2.99 -2.95 -6.13
N ALA A 61 3.08 -4.03 -6.90
CA ALA A 61 4.13 -5.05 -6.72
C ALA A 61 5.55 -4.43 -6.77
N SER A 62 5.77 -3.41 -7.60
CA SER A 62 7.06 -2.70 -7.69
C SER A 62 7.48 -1.97 -6.41
N HIS A 63 6.56 -1.75 -5.46
CA HIS A 63 6.82 -1.05 -4.20
C HIS A 63 6.67 -1.95 -2.97
N SER A 64 6.44 -3.27 -3.14
CA SER A 64 6.24 -4.19 -2.02
C SER A 64 7.43 -4.19 -1.06
N ASP A 65 8.66 -4.20 -1.58
CA ASP A 65 9.86 -4.29 -0.75
C ASP A 65 10.10 -3.01 0.06
N VAL A 66 9.71 -1.85 -0.49
CA VAL A 66 9.78 -0.57 0.21
C VAL A 66 8.78 -0.56 1.37
N LEU A 67 7.55 -1.02 1.12
CA LEU A 67 6.52 -1.17 2.15
C LEU A 67 6.99 -2.14 3.25
N LEU A 68 7.45 -3.34 2.87
CA LEU A 68 7.90 -4.36 3.83
C LEU A 68 9.07 -3.87 4.66
N ARG A 69 10.08 -3.25 4.05
CA ARG A 69 11.20 -2.65 4.78
C ARG A 69 10.73 -1.61 5.77
N THR A 70 9.81 -0.73 5.35
CA THR A 70 9.23 0.32 6.23
C THR A 70 8.54 -0.29 7.44
N LEU A 71 7.70 -1.32 7.24
CA LEU A 71 6.96 -1.98 8.32
C LEU A 71 7.90 -2.73 9.29
N LEU A 72 8.87 -3.49 8.74
CA LEU A 72 9.79 -4.31 9.53
C LEU A 72 10.82 -3.47 10.32
N THR A 73 11.07 -2.23 9.91
CA THR A 73 11.99 -1.30 10.60
C THR A 73 11.27 -0.28 11.47
N ALA A 74 9.94 -0.27 11.47
CA ALA A 74 9.14 0.66 12.25
C ALA A 74 9.26 0.43 13.76
N ARG A 75 9.02 1.52 14.51
CA ARG A 75 8.87 1.52 15.96
C ARG A 75 7.53 2.22 16.28
N PRO A 76 6.54 1.51 16.85
CA PRO A 76 6.57 0.10 17.27
C PRO A 76 6.71 -0.90 16.11
N PRO A 77 7.18 -2.13 16.38
CA PRO A 77 7.38 -3.15 15.33
C PRO A 77 6.05 -3.65 14.77
N TRP A 78 6.03 -3.91 13.47
CA TRP A 78 4.90 -4.52 12.77
C TRP A 78 5.25 -5.95 12.35
N HIS A 79 4.29 -6.86 12.51
CA HIS A 79 4.40 -8.24 12.06
C HIS A 79 3.70 -8.39 10.71
N VAL A 80 4.38 -9.00 9.74
CA VAL A 80 3.79 -9.35 8.45
C VAL A 80 3.19 -10.75 8.55
N VAL A 81 1.87 -10.83 8.49
CA VAL A 81 1.12 -12.09 8.60
C VAL A 81 1.12 -12.84 7.27
N SER A 82 0.87 -12.13 6.17
CA SER A 82 0.90 -12.73 4.84
C SER A 82 1.14 -11.70 3.74
N VAL A 83 1.69 -12.20 2.63
CA VAL A 83 1.90 -11.46 1.39
C VAL A 83 1.41 -12.36 0.26
N HIS A 84 0.44 -11.89 -0.53
CA HIS A 84 -0.15 -12.68 -1.62
C HIS A 84 -0.57 -11.78 -2.79
N ALA A 85 -0.69 -12.36 -3.97
CA ALA A 85 -1.37 -11.67 -5.08
C ALA A 85 -2.84 -11.41 -4.68
N PRO A 86 -3.45 -10.29 -5.12
CA PRO A 86 -4.88 -10.10 -4.96
C PRO A 86 -5.59 -11.29 -5.63
N GLU A 87 -6.58 -11.85 -4.96
CA GLU A 87 -7.43 -12.85 -5.58
C GLU A 87 -8.10 -12.20 -6.80
N ASP A 88 -7.91 -12.80 -7.98
CA ASP A 88 -8.57 -12.33 -9.19
C ASP A 88 -10.09 -12.46 -8.96
N PRO A 89 -10.89 -11.39 -9.09
CA PRO A 89 -12.33 -11.53 -9.06
C PRO A 89 -12.72 -12.34 -10.29
N ARG A 90 -12.95 -13.64 -10.10
CA ARG A 90 -13.43 -14.55 -11.15
C ARG A 90 -14.87 -14.23 -11.53
#